data_AF-A0A5C8FWT7-F1
#
_entry.id   AF-A0A5C8FWT7-F1
#
_cell.length_a   1.000
_cell.length_b   1.000
_cell.length_c   1.000
_cell.angle_alpha   90.00
_cell.angle_beta   90.00
_cell.angle_gamma   90.00
#
_symmetry.space_group_name_H-M   'P 1'
#
loop_
_entity.id
_entity.type
_entity.pdbx_description
1 polymer ?
#
loop_
_entity_poly.entity_id
_entity_poly.type
_entity_poly.pdbx_seq_one_letter_code
_entity_poly.pdbx_strand_id
1 'polypeptide(L)'
;MNGKPVSTEEFKKFLNLEGIDLDEDALELTLDAAISYCNKRNETEYTKDDCPKEVRLAILGLATHYFENRTGDANQSQAVVLKGVDRLLDIARKKISL
;
A
#
# COMPACT_ATOMS: atom_id res chain seq x y z
N MET A 1 5.77 -17.41 3.01
CA MET A 1 5.95 -16.68 4.30
C MET A 1 4.95 -15.55 4.28
N ASN A 2 3.85 -15.68 5.03
CA ASN A 2 2.81 -14.65 5.06
C ASN A 2 3.38 -13.44 5.79
N GLY A 3 3.38 -12.29 5.11
CA GLY A 3 3.76 -11.02 5.73
C GLY A 3 2.76 -10.66 6.83
N LYS A 4 3.12 -9.70 7.69
CA LYS A 4 2.16 -9.06 8.60
C LYS A 4 0.94 -8.54 7.79
N PRO A 5 -0.30 -8.61 8.29
CA PRO A 5 -1.46 -8.07 7.57
C PRO A 5 -1.41 -6.55 7.37
N VAL A 6 -1.92 -6.07 6.23
CA VAL A 6 -2.19 -4.65 5.98
C VAL A 6 -3.43 -4.26 6.77
N SER A 7 -3.27 -3.38 7.76
CA SER A 7 -4.35 -2.87 8.62
C SER A 7 -4.34 -1.34 8.65
N THR A 8 -5.45 -0.71 9.03
CA THR A 8 -5.48 0.74 9.25
C THR A 8 -4.50 1.18 10.34
N GLU A 9 -4.26 0.35 11.36
CA GLU A 9 -3.22 0.60 12.35
C GLU A 9 -1.80 0.60 11.76
N GLU A 10 -1.47 -0.36 10.89
CA GLU A 10 -0.18 -0.36 10.17
C GLU A 10 -0.09 0.84 9.22
N PHE A 11 -1.20 1.22 8.63
CA PHE A 11 -1.26 2.38 7.74
C PHE A 11 -1.03 3.70 8.50
N LYS A 12 -1.67 3.90 9.65
CA LYS A 12 -1.43 5.05 10.54
C LYS A 12 0.02 5.15 11.00
N LYS A 13 0.66 4.00 11.30
CA LYS A 13 2.11 3.92 11.57
C LYS A 13 2.93 4.44 10.39
N PHE A 14 2.58 4.03 9.16
CA PHE A 14 3.25 4.48 7.94
C PHE A 14 3.09 5.99 7.69
N LEU A 15 1.92 6.54 8.02
CA LEU A 15 1.64 7.97 7.95
C LEU A 15 2.29 8.77 9.09
N ASN A 16 2.87 8.11 10.10
CA ASN A 16 3.31 8.74 11.35
C ASN A 16 2.18 9.50 12.08
N LEU A 17 0.96 8.95 12.04
CA LEU A 17 -0.27 9.50 12.64
C LEU A 17 -0.86 8.55 13.70
N GLU A 18 -0.02 7.76 14.37
CA GLU A 18 -0.45 6.88 15.47
C GLU A 18 -1.12 7.68 16.60
N GLY A 19 -2.27 7.19 17.07
CA GLY A 19 -3.03 7.84 18.15
C GLY A 19 -3.86 9.05 17.71
N ILE A 20 -3.83 9.41 16.43
CA ILE A 20 -4.72 10.41 15.85
C ILE A 20 -6.03 9.74 15.46
N ASP A 21 -7.15 10.35 15.86
CA ASP A 21 -8.48 9.96 15.44
C ASP A 21 -8.69 10.37 13.98
N LEU A 22 -8.76 9.37 13.10
CA LEU A 22 -8.93 9.52 11.66
C LEU A 22 -10.15 8.71 11.26
N ASP A 23 -10.82 9.16 10.20
CA ASP A 23 -11.93 8.43 9.59
C ASP A 23 -11.47 7.04 9.12
N GLU A 24 -11.83 6.00 9.88
CA GLU A 24 -11.46 4.60 9.60
C GLU A 24 -12.00 4.14 8.25
N ASP A 25 -13.22 4.54 7.86
CA ASP A 25 -13.81 4.16 6.57
C ASP A 25 -13.00 4.76 5.41
N ALA A 26 -12.51 6.00 5.58
CA ALA A 26 -11.63 6.63 4.61
C ALA A 26 -10.26 5.93 4.52
N LEU A 27 -9.70 5.48 5.65
CA LEU A 27 -8.45 4.73 5.66
C LEU A 27 -8.61 3.37 4.99
N GLU A 28 -9.69 2.64 5.30
CA GLU A 28 -10.00 1.35 4.68
C GLU A 28 -10.21 1.48 3.17
N LEU A 29 -10.98 2.47 2.73
CA LEU A 29 -11.18 2.73 1.30
C LEU A 29 -9.87 3.05 0.58
N THR A 30 -8.96 3.77 1.25
CA THR A 30 -7.64 4.10 0.71
C THR A 30 -6.77 2.85 0.56
N LEU A 31 -6.79 1.96 1.54
CA LEU A 31 -6.11 0.67 1.49
C LEU A 31 -6.67 -0.22 0.38
N ASP A 32 -8.00 -0.31 0.26
CA ASP A 32 -8.66 -1.12 -0.77
C ASP A 32 -8.31 -0.63 -2.19
N ALA A 33 -8.27 0.69 -2.39
CA ALA A 33 -7.83 1.29 -3.64
C ALA A 33 -6.37 0.92 -3.97
N ALA A 34 -5.47 0.97 -2.99
CA ALA A 34 -4.07 0.61 -3.17
C ALA A 34 -3.87 -0.90 -3.44
N ILE A 35 -4.64 -1.77 -2.77
CA ILE A 35 -4.65 -3.22 -3.01
C ILE A 35 -5.14 -3.52 -4.43
N SER A 36 -6.25 -2.91 -4.84
CA SER A 36 -6.81 -3.06 -6.18
C SER A 36 -5.81 -2.68 -7.27
N TYR A 37 -5.08 -1.57 -7.06
CA TYR A 37 -3.99 -1.17 -7.97
C TYR A 37 -2.89 -2.24 -8.05
N CYS A 38 -2.39 -2.71 -6.91
CA CYS A 38 -1.32 -3.71 -6.85
C CYS A 38 -1.74 -5.03 -7.51
N ASN A 39 -2.98 -5.48 -7.25
CA ASN A 39 -3.57 -6.67 -7.84
C ASN A 39 -3.67 -6.57 -9.36
N LYS A 40 -4.18 -5.43 -9.86
CA LYS A 40 -4.27 -5.17 -11.30
C LYS A 40 -2.89 -5.15 -11.96
N ARG A 41 -1.89 -4.54 -11.33
CA ARG A 41 -0.53 -4.42 -11.87
C ARG A 41 0.24 -5.74 -11.88
N ASN A 42 -0.02 -6.62 -10.92
CA ASN A 42 0.64 -7.92 -10.81
C ASN A 42 -0.18 -9.10 -11.34
N GLU A 43 -1.42 -8.88 -11.79
CA GLU A 43 -2.33 -9.92 -12.30
C GLU A 43 -2.57 -11.02 -11.25
N THR A 44 -2.97 -10.60 -10.04
CA THR A 44 -3.02 -11.44 -8.83
C THR A 44 -4.15 -10.98 -7.91
N GLU A 45 -4.44 -11.77 -6.87
CA GLU A 45 -5.49 -11.51 -5.88
C GLU A 45 -4.92 -11.46 -4.46
N TYR A 46 -4.03 -10.51 -4.19
CA TYR A 46 -3.56 -10.25 -2.84
C TYR A 46 -4.72 -9.76 -1.96
N THR A 47 -4.71 -10.19 -0.71
CA THR A 47 -5.65 -9.71 0.32
C THR A 47 -4.88 -8.96 1.42
N LYS A 48 -5.60 -8.30 2.32
CA LYS A 48 -5.01 -7.64 3.49
C LYS A 48 -4.22 -8.62 4.36
N ASP A 49 -4.71 -9.85 4.49
CA ASP A 49 -4.12 -10.89 5.33
C ASP A 49 -3.07 -11.73 4.60
N ASP A 50 -3.14 -11.78 3.27
CA ASP A 50 -2.25 -12.58 2.45
C ASP A 50 -1.63 -11.77 1.32
N CYS A 51 -0.47 -11.19 1.62
CA CYS A 51 0.40 -10.63 0.62
C CYS A 51 1.90 -10.80 0.98
N PRO A 52 2.78 -10.93 -0.03
CA PRO A 52 4.23 -10.89 0.19
C PRO A 52 4.65 -9.57 0.83
N LYS A 53 5.77 -9.59 1.57
CA LYS A 53 6.33 -8.39 2.22
C LYS A 53 6.50 -7.21 1.26
N GLU A 54 6.97 -7.45 0.05
CA GLU A 54 7.17 -6.40 -0.95
C GLU A 54 5.85 -5.78 -1.40
N VAL A 55 4.82 -6.59 -1.59
CA VAL A 55 3.47 -6.13 -1.94
C VAL A 55 2.87 -5.34 -0.79
N ARG A 56 3.07 -5.78 0.46
CA ARG A 56 2.65 -5.02 1.64
C ARG A 56 3.22 -3.60 1.65
N LEU A 57 4.53 -3.47 1.41
CA LEU A 57 5.20 -2.18 1.33
C LEU A 57 4.71 -1.34 0.16
N ALA A 58 4.42 -1.97 -0.98
CA ALA A 58 3.86 -1.31 -2.14
C ALA A 58 2.46 -0.75 -1.86
N ILE A 59 1.59 -1.53 -1.21
CA ILE A 59 0.24 -1.11 -0.79
C ILE A 59 0.33 0.07 0.17
N LEU A 60 1.11 -0.04 1.24
CA LEU A 60 1.24 1.01 2.26
C LEU A 60 1.83 2.31 1.69
N GLY A 61 2.85 2.21 0.83
CA GLY A 61 3.44 3.36 0.15
C GLY A 61 2.48 4.06 -0.80
N LEU A 62 1.69 3.28 -1.56
CA LEU A 62 0.69 3.83 -2.46
C LEU A 62 -0.50 4.45 -1.71
N ALA A 63 -0.99 3.78 -0.67
CA ALA A 63 -2.05 4.28 0.20
C ALA A 63 -1.65 5.58 0.88
N THR A 64 -0.39 5.68 1.36
CA THR A 64 0.17 6.90 1.95
C THR A 64 0.09 8.05 0.95
N HIS A 65 0.54 7.83 -0.29
CA HIS A 65 0.48 8.84 -1.31
C HIS A 65 -0.95 9.25 -1.69
N TYR A 66 -1.90 8.31 -1.73
CA TYR A 66 -3.32 8.62 -1.97
C TYR A 66 -3.89 9.50 -0.86
N PHE A 67 -3.60 9.17 0.40
CA PHE A 67 -4.03 9.96 1.55
C PHE A 67 -3.42 11.36 1.52
N GLU A 68 -2.10 11.47 1.37
CA GLU A 68 -1.41 12.76 1.36
C GLU A 68 -1.82 13.65 0.18
N ASN A 69 -2.09 13.08 -1.01
CA ASN A 69 -2.62 13.88 -2.12
C ASN A 69 -4.00 14.46 -1.82
N ARG A 70 -4.84 13.70 -1.10
CA ARG A 70 -6.18 14.16 -0.71
C ARG A 70 -6.11 15.27 0.34
N THR A 71 -5.14 15.21 1.26
CA THR A 71 -4.95 16.25 2.30
C THR A 71 -4.15 17.46 1.81
N GLY A 72 -3.44 17.33 0.68
CA GLY A 72 -2.56 18.38 0.15
C GLY A 72 -1.13 18.33 0.72
N ASP A 73 -0.79 17.27 1.45
CA ASP A 73 0.51 17.08 2.13
C ASP A 73 1.49 16.19 1.33
N ALA A 74 1.13 15.84 0.09
CA ALA A 74 1.96 14.95 -0.74
C ALA A 74 3.35 15.54 -1.01
N ASN A 75 4.36 14.95 -0.38
CA ASN A 75 5.75 15.38 -0.48
C ASN A 75 6.49 14.79 -1.69
N GLN A 76 5.91 13.77 -2.34
CA GLN A 76 6.48 13.10 -3.51
C GLN A 76 5.51 13.16 -4.69
N SER A 77 6.05 13.28 -5.90
CA SER A 77 5.23 13.20 -7.11
C SER A 77 4.73 11.78 -7.35
N GLN A 78 3.55 11.66 -7.94
CA GLN A 78 2.93 10.37 -8.27
C GLN A 78 3.86 9.48 -9.10
N ALA A 79 4.61 10.05 -10.04
CA ALA A 79 5.55 9.29 -10.87
C ALA A 79 6.67 8.60 -10.06
N VAL A 80 7.18 9.26 -9.01
CA VAL A 80 8.23 8.69 -8.15
C VAL A 80 7.66 7.57 -7.30
N VAL A 81 6.49 7.78 -6.70
CA VAL A 81 5.81 6.76 -5.89
C VAL A 81 5.50 5.52 -6.72
N LEU A 82 4.89 5.69 -7.90
CA LEU A 82 4.53 4.57 -8.77
C LEU A 82 5.77 3.78 -9.23
N LYS A 83 6.89 4.45 -9.53
CA LYS A 83 8.14 3.76 -9.86
C LYS A 83 8.65 2.87 -8.72
N GLY A 84 8.53 3.32 -7.47
CA GLY A 84 8.89 2.54 -6.29
C GLY A 84 7.95 1.34 -6.07
N VAL A 85 6.63 1.59 -6.18
CA VAL A 85 5.57 0.56 -6.11
C VAL A 85 5.79 -0.52 -7.16
N ASP A 86 5.93 -0.14 -8.43
CA ASP A 86 6.18 -1.06 -9.55
C ASP A 86 7.41 -1.92 -9.31
N ARG A 87 8.49 -1.34 -8.77
CA ARG A 87 9.71 -2.08 -8.48
C ARG A 87 9.50 -3.16 -7.41
N LEU A 88 8.74 -2.85 -6.36
CA LEU A 88 8.41 -3.81 -5.30
C LEU A 88 7.53 -4.94 -5.84
N LEU A 89 6.54 -4.58 -6.65
CA LEU A 89 5.63 -5.52 -7.30
C LEU A 89 6.37 -6.48 -8.25
N ASP A 90 7.34 -5.99 -9.03
CA ASP A 90 8.19 -6.83 -9.88
C ASP A 90 9.06 -7.80 -9.06
N ILE A 91 9.58 -7.39 -7.90
CA ILE A 91 10.34 -8.26 -6.99
C ILE A 91 9.44 -9.36 -6.44
N ALA A 92 8.22 -9.02 -6.03
CA ALA A 92 7.25 -10.00 -5.55
C ALA A 92 6.90 -11.03 -6.63
N ARG A 93 6.65 -10.59 -7.87
CA ARG A 93 6.33 -11.47 -9.00
C ARG A 93 7.46 -12.45 -9.28
N LYS A 94 8.71 -11.99 -9.27
CA LYS A 94 9.89 -12.87 -9.46
C LYS A 94 10.01 -13.96 -8.40
N LYS A 95 9.60 -13.70 -7.16
CA LYS A 95 9.62 -14.70 -6.09
C LYS A 95 8.54 -15.78 -6.23
N ILE A 96 7.46 -15.49 -6.95
CA ILE A 96 6.40 -16.47 -7.26
C ILE A 96 6.83 -17.39 -8.41
N SER A 97 7.63 -16.88 -9.35
CA SER A 97 8.09 -17.63 -10.53
C SER A 97 9.36 -18.46 -10.32
N LEU A 98 9.92 -18.49 -9.10
CA LEU A 98 11.11 -19.26 -8.71
C LEU A 98 10.71 -20.45 -7.83
#